data_AF-A0A815L6S9-F1
#
_entry.id   AF-A0A815L6S9-F1
#
_cell.length_a   1.000
_cell.length_b   1.000
_cell.length_c   1.000
_cell.angle_alpha   90.00
_cell.angle_beta   90.00
_cell.angle_gamma   90.00
#
_symmetry.space_group_name_H-M   'P 1'
#
loop_
_entity.id
_entity.type
_entity.pdbx_description
1 polymer ?
#
loop_
_entity_poly.entity_id
_entity_poly.type
_entity_poly.pdbx_seq_one_letter_code
_entity_poly.pdbx_strand_id
1 'polypeptide(L)'
;ALAFCSYGGFWLGLASLFINSFGFLNDYATDPSVENKALGIFFLAWAIFTAAMFIASLRTNLALVALFFFLTITFILLTVCKFLQNDLNLQRAAGACGILTASIAWYAAFASLLKRGENSYFSLPVYNLSPQPTVIIADKPSSNIYSQKM
;
A
#
# COMPACT_ATOMS: atom_id res chain seq x y z
N ALA A 1 -1.28 -9.45 -6.75
CA ALA A 1 -0.24 -9.20 -7.78
C ALA A 1 -0.28 -7.77 -8.31
N LEU A 2 -1.42 -7.29 -8.82
CA LEU A 2 -1.56 -5.96 -9.44
C LEU A 2 -0.91 -4.82 -8.64
N ALA A 3 -1.24 -4.68 -7.35
CA ALA A 3 -0.67 -3.64 -6.49
C ALA A 3 0.86 -3.62 -6.52
N PHE A 4 1.49 -4.76 -6.24
CA PHE A 4 2.94 -4.87 -6.12
C PHE A 4 3.66 -4.58 -7.44
N CYS A 5 3.15 -5.11 -8.57
CA CYS A 5 3.73 -4.83 -9.88
C CYS A 5 3.58 -3.35 -10.26
N SER A 6 2.41 -2.76 -10.02
CA SER A 6 2.16 -1.34 -10.31
C SER A 6 3.05 -0.44 -9.46
N TYR A 7 3.21 -0.68 -8.16
CA TYR A 7 4.10 0.14 -7.33
C TYR A 7 5.59 -0.07 -7.64
N GLY A 8 5.99 -1.26 -8.11
CA GLY A 8 7.33 -1.45 -8.68
C GLY A 8 7.54 -0.59 -9.93
N GLY A 9 6.54 -0.56 -10.82
CA GLY A 9 6.52 0.32 -11.98
C GLY A 9 6.49 1.81 -11.63
N PHE A 10 5.79 2.21 -10.56
CA PHE A 10 5.78 3.57 -10.05
C PHE A 10 7.19 4.07 -9.73
N TRP A 11 7.96 3.31 -8.93
CA TRP A 11 9.31 3.73 -8.53
C TRP A 11 10.27 3.78 -9.72
N LEU A 12 10.19 2.82 -10.64
CA LEU A 12 10.97 2.82 -11.86
C LEU A 12 10.60 3.99 -12.78
N GLY A 13 9.30 4.28 -12.94
CA GLY A 13 8.80 5.43 -13.69
C GLY A 13 9.26 6.74 -13.07
N LEU A 14 9.13 6.90 -11.75
CA LEU A 14 9.62 8.08 -11.04
C LEU A 14 11.13 8.24 -11.20
N ALA A 15 11.92 7.17 -11.09
CA ALA A 15 13.36 7.21 -11.31
C ALA A 15 13.73 7.63 -12.74
N SER A 16 12.99 7.13 -13.75
CA SER A 16 13.23 7.52 -15.15
C SER A 16 12.99 9.01 -15.41
N LEU A 17 12.09 9.66 -14.65
CA LEU A 17 11.89 11.11 -14.75
C LEU A 17 13.11 11.90 -14.29
N PHE A 18 13.80 11.44 -13.24
CA PHE A 18 14.97 12.14 -12.67
C PHE A 18 16.32 11.78 -13.33
N ILE A 19 16.37 10.73 -14.13
CA ILE A 19 17.59 10.35 -14.85
C ILE A 19 17.73 11.22 -16.10
N ASN A 20 18.72 12.12 -16.09
CA ASN A 20 19.00 13.05 -17.21
C ASN A 20 19.24 12.36 -18.56
N SER A 21 19.70 11.10 -18.55
CA SER A 21 19.95 10.34 -19.79
C SER A 21 18.67 10.01 -20.58
N PHE A 22 17.50 10.02 -19.94
CA PHE A 22 16.22 9.83 -20.65
C PHE A 22 15.65 11.14 -21.21
N GLY A 23 16.20 12.29 -20.83
CA GLY A 23 15.86 13.58 -21.43
C GLY A 23 14.54 14.21 -20.98
N PHE A 24 13.71 13.53 -20.19
CA PHE A 24 12.37 14.04 -19.81
C PHE A 24 12.39 15.40 -19.10
N LEU A 25 13.34 15.63 -18.19
CA LEU A 25 13.48 16.92 -17.49
C LEU A 25 14.20 17.99 -18.32
N ASN A 26 15.00 17.58 -19.32
CA ASN A 26 15.74 18.53 -20.16
C ASN A 26 14.80 19.38 -21.02
N ASP A 27 13.65 18.81 -21.44
CA ASP A 27 12.61 19.55 -22.18
C ASP A 27 11.90 20.61 -21.33
N TYR A 28 11.94 20.48 -19.99
CA TYR A 28 11.31 21.41 -19.04
C TYR A 28 12.31 22.37 -18.37
N ALA A 29 13.60 22.30 -18.71
CA ALA A 29 14.67 23.10 -18.10
C ALA A 29 14.45 24.62 -18.22
N THR A 30 13.63 25.06 -19.17
CA THR A 30 13.33 26.46 -19.45
C THR A 30 12.32 27.09 -18.49
N ASP A 31 11.42 26.28 -17.88
CA ASP A 31 10.40 26.77 -16.94
C ASP A 31 10.12 25.74 -15.81
N PRO A 32 10.65 25.99 -14.60
CA PRO A 32 10.43 25.14 -13.44
C PRO A 32 8.95 24.96 -13.06
N SER A 33 8.07 25.87 -13.46
CA SER A 33 6.63 25.76 -13.19
C SER A 33 5.97 24.65 -14.01
N VAL A 34 6.44 24.41 -15.23
CA VAL A 34 5.91 23.38 -16.13
C VAL A 34 6.35 22.01 -15.64
N GLU A 35 7.61 21.85 -15.23
CA GLU A 35 8.12 20.64 -14.59
C GLU A 35 7.27 20.24 -13.38
N ASN A 36 7.01 21.20 -12.48
CA ASN A 36 6.23 20.93 -11.28
C ASN A 36 4.79 20.52 -11.60
N LYS A 37 4.14 21.15 -12.58
CA LYS A 37 2.81 20.74 -13.03
C LYS A 37 2.80 19.34 -13.63
N ALA A 38 3.81 18.99 -14.44
CA ALA A 38 3.94 17.64 -15.02
C ALA A 38 4.09 16.56 -13.92
N LEU A 39 4.97 16.80 -12.93
CA LEU A 39 5.11 15.93 -11.77
C LEU A 39 3.82 15.88 -10.92
N GLY A 40 3.11 17.00 -10.80
CA GLY A 40 1.80 17.04 -10.13
C GLY A 40 0.77 16.15 -10.81
N ILE A 41 0.68 16.19 -12.15
CA ILE A 41 -0.21 15.32 -12.93
C ILE A 41 0.18 13.84 -12.77
N PHE A 42 1.47 13.53 -12.77
CA PHE A 42 1.96 12.17 -12.51
C PHE A 42 1.47 11.67 -11.14
N PHE A 43 1.70 12.43 -10.07
CA PHE A 43 1.23 12.05 -8.73
C PHE A 43 -0.30 12.02 -8.61
N LEU A 44 -1.03 12.86 -9.36
CA LEU A 44 -2.49 12.84 -9.40
C LEU A 44 -3.02 11.53 -10.00
N ALA A 45 -2.45 11.07 -11.11
CA ALA A 45 -2.81 9.79 -11.72
C ALA A 45 -2.59 8.63 -10.74
N TRP A 46 -1.48 8.65 -10.01
CA TRP A 46 -1.20 7.67 -8.96
C TRP A 46 -2.11 7.80 -7.75
N ALA A 47 -2.54 9.01 -7.38
CA ALA A 47 -3.53 9.22 -6.32
C ALA A 47 -4.87 8.55 -6.67
N ILE A 48 -5.34 8.71 -7.92
CA ILE A 48 -6.59 8.10 -8.41
C ILE A 48 -6.48 6.57 -8.39
N PHE A 49 -5.37 6.03 -8.93
CA PHE A 49 -5.12 4.59 -8.89
C PHE A 49 -5.09 4.06 -7.44
N THR A 50 -4.40 4.75 -6.54
CA THR A 50 -4.28 4.38 -5.13
C THR A 50 -5.63 4.45 -4.43
N ALA A 51 -6.46 5.44 -4.73
CA ALA A 51 -7.82 5.56 -4.20
C ALA A 51 -8.72 4.40 -4.65
N ALA A 52 -8.62 3.98 -5.93
CA ALA A 52 -9.32 2.79 -6.41
C ALA A 52 -8.85 1.52 -5.68
N MET A 53 -7.53 1.39 -5.44
CA MET A 53 -6.96 0.30 -4.67
C MET A 53 -7.37 0.33 -3.18
N PHE A 54 -7.53 1.52 -2.59
CA PHE A 54 -8.06 1.69 -1.24
C PHE A 54 -9.47 1.11 -1.12
N ILE A 55 -10.38 1.45 -2.04
CA ILE A 55 -11.74 0.90 -2.06
C ILE A 55 -11.71 -0.63 -2.19
N ALA A 56 -10.87 -1.16 -3.09
CA ALA A 56 -10.71 -2.60 -3.26
C ALA A 56 -10.14 -3.30 -2.00
N SER A 57 -9.31 -2.60 -1.22
CA SER A 57 -8.66 -3.16 -0.02
C SER A 57 -9.62 -3.34 1.17
N LEU A 58 -10.78 -2.69 1.19
CA LEU A 58 -11.71 -2.68 2.33
C LEU A 58 -12.18 -4.07 2.81
N ARG A 59 -12.12 -5.10 1.96
CA ARG A 59 -12.49 -6.48 2.34
C ARG A 59 -11.31 -7.39 2.70
N THR A 60 -10.09 -6.86 2.71
CA THR A 60 -8.88 -7.67 2.92
C THR A 60 -8.48 -7.68 4.39
N ASN A 61 -7.76 -6.66 4.84
CA ASN A 61 -7.18 -6.56 6.16
C ASN A 61 -7.04 -5.10 6.56
N LEU A 62 -7.32 -4.78 7.83
CA LEU A 62 -7.24 -3.42 8.35
C LEU A 62 -5.86 -2.77 8.13
N ALA A 63 -4.77 -3.53 8.22
CA ALA A 63 -3.42 -3.01 7.99
C ALA A 63 -3.21 -2.54 6.54
N LEU A 64 -3.75 -3.29 5.56
CA LEU A 64 -3.68 -2.90 4.15
C LEU A 64 -4.61 -1.72 3.84
N VAL A 65 -5.79 -1.68 4.46
CA VAL A 65 -6.72 -0.54 4.34
C VAL A 65 -6.06 0.74 4.85
N ALA A 66 -5.45 0.69 6.04
CA ALA A 66 -4.72 1.83 6.59
C ALA A 66 -3.55 2.25 5.68
N LEU A 67 -2.79 1.29 5.14
CA LEU A 67 -1.70 1.57 4.21
C LEU A 67 -2.18 2.36 2.99
N PHE A 68 -3.21 1.87 2.29
CA PHE A 68 -3.73 2.54 1.09
C PHE A 68 -4.40 3.89 1.40
N PHE A 69 -5.01 4.03 2.58
CA PHE A 69 -5.57 5.30 3.03
C PHE A 69 -4.50 6.38 3.19
N PHE A 70 -3.45 6.11 3.97
CA PHE A 70 -2.37 7.06 4.19
C PHE A 70 -1.55 7.30 2.91
N LEU A 71 -1.40 6.28 2.07
CA LEU A 71 -0.74 6.43 0.77
C LEU A 71 -1.53 7.32 -0.18
N THR A 72 -2.87 7.19 -0.20
CA THR A 72 -3.75 8.07 -1.00
C THR A 72 -3.60 9.52 -0.56
N ILE A 73 -3.63 9.77 0.76
CA ILE A 73 -3.40 11.11 1.33
C ILE A 73 -2.02 11.63 0.92
N THR A 74 -0.98 10.81 1.03
CA THR A 74 0.39 11.18 0.66
C THR A 74 0.47 11.62 -0.81
N PHE A 75 -0.12 10.88 -1.75
CA PHE A 75 -0.12 11.27 -3.16
C PHE A 75 -0.94 12.53 -3.44
N ILE A 76 -2.07 12.72 -2.75
CA ILE A 76 -2.86 13.96 -2.86
C ILE A 76 -2.04 15.16 -2.35
N LEU A 77 -1.38 15.04 -1.21
CA LEU A 77 -0.54 16.10 -0.65
C LEU A 77 0.64 16.42 -1.58
N LEU A 78 1.32 15.40 -2.14
CA LEU A 78 2.39 15.60 -3.13
C LEU A 78 1.88 16.30 -4.39
N THR A 79 0.69 15.93 -4.87
CA THR A 79 0.05 16.53 -6.03
C THR A 79 -0.22 18.01 -5.80
N VAL A 80 -0.89 18.35 -4.69
CA VAL A 80 -1.21 19.74 -4.34
C VAL A 80 0.08 20.53 -4.10
N CYS A 81 1.09 19.95 -3.43
CA CYS A 81 2.41 20.55 -3.24
C CYS A 81 3.04 20.95 -4.58
N LYS A 82 2.96 20.09 -5.60
CA LYS A 82 3.51 20.36 -6.92
C LYS A 82 2.72 21.43 -7.69
N PHE A 83 1.40 21.46 -7.58
CA PHE A 83 0.58 22.51 -8.20
C PHE A 83 0.74 23.89 -7.52
N LEU A 84 1.02 23.92 -6.21
CA LEU A 84 1.29 25.14 -5.44
C LEU A 84 2.79 25.51 -5.43
N GLN A 85 3.53 25.19 -6.50
CA GLN A 85 4.93 25.60 -6.69
C GLN A 85 5.90 25.11 -5.58
N ASN A 86 5.69 23.90 -5.06
CA ASN A 86 6.49 23.30 -3.98
C ASN A 86 6.43 24.07 -2.65
N ASP A 87 5.22 24.37 -2.17
CA ASP A 87 5.06 24.87 -0.79
C ASP A 87 5.74 23.92 0.21
N LEU A 88 6.72 24.47 0.94
CA LEU A 88 7.57 23.75 1.88
C LEU A 88 6.76 23.08 3.01
N ASN A 89 5.68 23.72 3.45
CA ASN A 89 4.82 23.19 4.52
C ASN A 89 4.08 21.95 4.05
N LEU A 90 3.56 22.00 2.82
CA LEU A 90 2.83 20.90 2.22
C LEU A 90 3.77 19.74 1.85
N GLN A 91 4.99 20.05 1.41
CA GLN A 91 6.03 19.06 1.18
C GLN A 91 6.41 18.32 2.47
N ARG A 92 6.56 19.04 3.59
CA ARG A 92 6.82 18.44 4.90
C ARG A 92 5.66 17.59 5.38
N ALA A 93 4.42 18.05 5.22
CA ALA A 93 3.23 17.28 5.55
C ALA A 93 3.14 15.99 4.72
N ALA A 94 3.39 16.07 3.41
CA ALA A 94 3.45 14.92 2.52
C ALA A 94 4.52 13.92 2.96
N GLY A 95 5.72 14.41 3.31
CA GLY A 95 6.83 13.59 3.82
C GLY A 95 6.50 12.90 5.13
N ALA A 96 5.89 13.62 6.09
CA ALA A 96 5.47 13.04 7.37
C ALA A 96 4.41 11.94 7.19
N CYS A 97 3.41 12.18 6.33
CA CYS A 97 2.43 11.15 5.95
C CYS A 97 3.10 9.96 5.24
N GLY A 98 4.10 10.20 4.39
CA GLY A 98 4.87 9.15 3.72
C GLY A 98 5.65 8.27 4.69
N ILE A 99 6.31 8.86 5.70
CA ILE A 99 7.03 8.11 6.74
C ILE A 99 6.06 7.23 7.56
N LEU A 100 4.90 7.78 7.92
CA LEU A 100 3.85 7.02 8.59
C LEU A 100 3.36 5.85 7.72
N THR A 101 3.13 6.11 6.43
CA THR A 101 2.74 5.09 5.44
C THR A 101 3.79 3.97 5.36
N ALA A 102 5.08 4.33 5.29
CA ALA A 102 6.17 3.35 5.26
C ALA A 102 6.23 2.50 6.53
N SER A 103 6.00 3.10 7.70
CA SER A 103 5.95 2.39 8.98
C SER A 103 4.82 1.36 9.02
N ILE A 104 3.63 1.73 8.52
CA ILE A 104 2.49 0.82 8.37
C ILE A 104 2.80 -0.29 7.35
N ALA A 105 3.48 0.04 6.26
CA ALA A 105 3.87 -0.94 5.24
C ALA A 105 4.79 -2.02 5.81
N TRP A 106 5.79 -1.61 6.60
CA TRP A 106 6.68 -2.54 7.31
C TRP A 106 5.91 -3.41 8.30
N TYR A 107 4.98 -2.82 9.07
CA TYR A 107 4.11 -3.60 9.96
C TYR A 107 3.29 -4.64 9.19
N ALA A 108 2.65 -4.25 8.10
CA ALA A 108 1.84 -5.14 7.27
C ALA A 108 2.70 -6.26 6.64
N ALA A 109 3.91 -5.93 6.19
CA ALA A 109 4.87 -6.90 5.67
C ALA A 109 5.26 -7.93 6.74
N PHE A 110 5.68 -7.49 7.93
CA PHE A 110 6.02 -8.39 9.04
C PHE A 110 4.83 -9.26 9.46
N ALA A 111 3.63 -8.68 9.56
CA ALA A 111 2.44 -9.43 9.91
C ALA A 111 2.09 -10.50 8.85
N SER A 112 2.33 -10.22 7.57
CA SER A 112 2.12 -11.21 6.50
C SER A 112 3.16 -12.33 6.48
N LEU A 113 4.39 -12.06 6.93
CA LEU A 113 5.48 -13.05 7.01
C LEU A 113 5.36 -13.93 8.26
N LEU A 114 5.02 -13.34 9.41
CA LEU A 114 4.94 -13.99 10.71
C LEU A 114 3.59 -14.69 10.89
N LYS A 115 3.46 -15.87 10.28
CA LYS A 115 2.30 -16.74 10.46
C LYS A 115 2.56 -17.80 11.53
N ARG A 116 1.71 -17.81 12.56
CA ARG A 116 1.80 -18.79 13.66
C ARG A 116 1.56 -20.21 13.14
N GLY A 117 2.53 -21.10 13.38
CA GLY A 117 2.44 -22.52 13.03
C GLY A 117 3.09 -22.91 11.69
N GLU A 118 3.41 -21.94 10.82
CA GLU A 118 4.19 -22.18 9.59
C GLU A 118 5.61 -21.64 9.75
N ASN A 119 5.75 -20.33 10.00
CA ASN A 119 7.02 -19.62 9.88
C ASN A 119 7.43 -18.85 11.15
N SER A 120 6.59 -18.84 12.20
CA SER A 120 6.88 -18.13 13.46
C SER A 120 6.12 -18.72 14.65
N TYR A 121 6.65 -18.50 15.86
CA TYR A 121 6.03 -18.86 17.14
C TYR A 121 4.93 -17.87 17.58
N PHE A 122 4.91 -16.66 17.03
CA PHE A 122 3.92 -15.62 17.33
C PHE A 122 3.38 -14.98 16.06
N SER A 123 2.14 -14.50 16.12
CA SER A 123 1.46 -13.78 15.03
C SER A 123 1.15 -12.36 15.50
N LEU A 124 1.30 -11.40 14.60
CA LEU A 124 0.95 -10.01 14.87
C LEU A 124 -0.55 -9.78 14.64
N PRO A 125 -1.23 -8.98 15.48
CA PRO A 125 -2.66 -8.77 15.37
C PRO A 125 -2.99 -7.99 14.09
N VAL A 126 -3.56 -8.70 13.12
CA VAL A 126 -4.10 -8.10 11.91
C VAL A 126 -5.56 -8.50 11.78
N TYR A 127 -6.45 -7.51 11.80
CA TYR A 127 -7.88 -7.76 11.76
C TYR A 127 -8.31 -8.05 10.32
N ASN A 128 -8.71 -9.30 10.08
CA ASN A 128 -9.23 -9.72 8.78
C ASN A 128 -10.69 -9.29 8.65
N LEU A 129 -10.99 -8.57 7.56
CA LEU A 129 -12.33 -8.06 7.28
C LEU A 129 -13.12 -9.00 6.36
N SER A 130 -12.50 -10.08 5.90
CA SER A 130 -13.15 -11.11 5.08
C SER A 130 -14.14 -11.92 5.92
N PRO A 131 -15.35 -12.20 5.40
CA PRO A 131 -16.25 -13.16 6.03
C PRO A 131 -15.53 -14.51 6.19
N GLN A 132 -15.36 -14.94 7.44
CA GLN A 132 -14.79 -16.25 7.70
C GLN A 132 -15.82 -17.30 7.27
N PRO A 133 -15.46 -18.32 6.46
CA PRO A 133 -16.36 -19.43 6.25
C PRO A 133 -16.60 -20.05 7.62
N THR A 134 -17.84 -19.98 8.09
CA THR A 134 -18.27 -20.75 9.26
C THR A 134 -18.02 -22.20 8.89
N VAL A 135 -16.96 -22.79 9.43
CA VAL A 135 -16.85 -24.25 9.46
C VAL A 135 -18.03 -24.65 10.33
N ILE A 136 -19.15 -25.03 9.70
CA ILE A 136 -20.16 -25.83 10.35
C ILE A 136 -19.38 -27.07 10.76
N ILE A 137 -19.02 -27.13 12.03
CA ILE A 137 -18.50 -28.34 12.64
C ILE A 137 -19.66 -29.34 12.46
N ALA A 138 -19.65 -30.08 11.36
CA ALA A 138 -20.19 -31.43 11.39
C ALA A 138 -19.32 -32.09 12.46
N ASP A 139 -19.92 -32.25 13.65
CA ASP A 139 -19.34 -32.91 14.80
C ASP A 139 -18.54 -34.11 14.30
N LYS A 140 -17.22 -34.06 14.44
CA LYS A 140 -16.36 -35.18 14.06
C LYS A 140 -16.81 -36.32 14.98
N PRO A 141 -17.45 -37.39 14.48
CA PRO A 141 -17.92 -38.44 15.37
C PRO A 141 -16.70 -39.01 16.08
N SER A 142 -16.70 -38.86 17.41
CA SER A 142 -15.61 -39.31 18.27
C SER A 142 -15.27 -40.75 17.94
N SER A 143 -14.04 -40.96 17.48
CA SER A 143 -13.50 -42.27 17.17
C SER A 143 -13.23 -43.03 18.47
N ASN A 144 -14.25 -43.64 19.08
CA ASN A 144 -14.04 -44.60 20.16
C ASN A 144 -15.16 -45.65 20.34
N ILE A 145 -15.61 -46.30 19.26
CA ILE A 145 -16.62 -47.37 19.32
C ILE A 145 -16.02 -48.78 19.10
N TYR A 146 -14.69 -48.91 18.97
CA TYR A 146 -14.04 -50.20 18.71
C TYR A 146 -13.35 -50.85 19.94
N SER A 147 -13.47 -50.29 21.15
CA SER A 147 -12.77 -50.80 22.35
C SER A 147 -13.68 -51.44 23.42
N GLN A 148 -14.90 -51.87 23.07
CA GLN A 148 -15.85 -52.47 24.03
C GLN A 148 -16.47 -53.81 23.56
N LYS A 149 -15.80 -54.52 22.63
CA LYS A 149 -16.14 -55.91 22.30
C LYS A 149 -14.88 -56.77 22.25
N MET A 150 -14.32 -57.06 23.41
CA MET A 150 -13.55 -58.27 23.68
C MET A 150 -13.90 -58.75 25.09
#